data_AF-A0A3M7NLY1-F1
#
_entry.id   AF-A0A3M7NLY1-F1
#
_cell.length_a   1.000
_cell.length_b   1.000
_cell.length_c   1.000
_cell.angle_alpha   90.00
_cell.angle_beta   90.00
_cell.angle_gamma   90.00
#
_symmetry.space_group_name_H-M   'P 1'
#
loop_
_entity.id
_entity.type
_entity.pdbx_description
1 polymer ?
#
loop_
_entity_poly.entity_id
_entity_poly.type
_entity_poly.pdbx_seq_one_letter_code
_entity_poly.pdbx_strand_id
1 'polypeptide(L)'
;MAAPTVPSPFLLRAMRSLIISPTSTRTLLLPTRQAFSRVAPAISTTTAAITAPSATTSGCTRSFTTSPALPATLNQIRRSPRKPKKARRPESPAMRNRPEMKGVCLKVGITKPKKPNSGQRKTAKIRLSSGRIVAAYIPGEGHNGGVPNRVRSRSKYGTKKPKAASAS
;
A
#
# COMPACT_ATOMS: atom_id res chain seq x y z
N MET A 1 -55.55 -11.77 2.00
CA MET A 1 -54.16 -12.14 2.38
C MET A 1 -53.21 -11.38 1.46
N ALA A 2 -52.57 -10.31 1.93
CA ALA A 2 -51.65 -9.48 1.14
C ALA A 2 -50.20 -9.75 1.58
N ALA A 3 -49.32 -9.98 0.61
CA ALA A 3 -47.91 -10.30 0.84
C ALA A 3 -47.06 -9.05 1.11
N PRO A 4 -45.99 -9.13 1.94
CA PRO A 4 -45.12 -7.98 2.21
C PRO A 4 -44.15 -7.70 1.05
N THR A 5 -44.12 -6.45 0.59
CA THR A 5 -43.21 -5.95 -0.44
C THR A 5 -41.81 -5.69 0.15
N VAL A 6 -40.79 -6.38 -0.37
CA VAL A 6 -39.40 -6.22 0.06
C VAL A 6 -38.72 -5.11 -0.74
N PRO A 7 -38.10 -4.10 -0.11
CA PRO A 7 -37.48 -2.98 -0.83
C PRO A 7 -36.22 -3.40 -1.60
N SER A 8 -36.02 -2.82 -2.78
CA SER A 8 -34.94 -3.15 -3.70
C SER A 8 -33.55 -2.83 -3.11
N PRO A 9 -32.51 -3.61 -3.46
CA PRO A 9 -31.16 -3.44 -2.90
C PRO A 9 -30.50 -2.10 -3.29
N PHE A 10 -31.03 -1.40 -4.29
CA PHE A 10 -30.56 -0.06 -4.69
C PHE A 10 -30.99 1.03 -3.71
N LEU A 11 -32.22 0.96 -3.18
CA LEU A 11 -32.73 1.90 -2.18
C LEU A 11 -31.96 1.81 -0.85
N LEU A 12 -31.64 0.58 -0.42
CA LEU A 12 -30.83 0.34 0.79
C LEU A 12 -29.40 0.86 0.67
N ARG A 13 -28.86 1.00 -0.56
CA ARG A 13 -27.52 1.51 -0.81
C ARG A 13 -27.47 3.04 -0.88
N ALA A 14 -28.51 3.69 -1.39
CA ALA A 14 -28.65 5.15 -1.41
C ALA A 14 -28.82 5.74 0.00
N MET A 15 -29.51 5.04 0.91
CA MET A 15 -29.74 5.51 2.28
C MET A 15 -28.50 5.42 3.19
N ARG A 16 -27.41 4.77 2.74
CA ARG A 16 -26.16 4.64 3.51
C ARG A 16 -25.17 5.80 3.33
N SER A 17 -25.43 6.76 2.44
CA SER A 17 -24.55 7.92 2.22
C SER A 17 -24.99 9.19 2.95
N LEU A 18 -26.07 9.15 3.74
CA LEU A 18 -26.64 10.34 4.40
C LEU A 18 -26.37 10.43 5.91
N ILE A 19 -25.56 9.53 6.48
CA ILE A 19 -25.24 9.56 7.91
C ILE A 19 -23.74 9.32 8.06
N ILE A 20 -23.00 10.41 8.25
CA ILE A 20 -21.84 10.61 9.14
C ILE A 20 -21.19 11.93 8.71
N SER A 21 -21.49 12.98 9.46
CA SER A 21 -20.73 14.23 9.49
C SER A 21 -20.34 14.52 10.93
N PRO A 22 -19.05 14.61 11.28
CA PRO A 22 -18.60 15.37 12.42
C PRO A 22 -18.14 16.76 11.97
N THR A 23 -18.94 17.75 12.35
CA THR A 23 -18.60 19.17 12.44
C THR A 23 -17.37 19.38 13.34
N SER A 24 -16.35 20.06 12.82
CA SER A 24 -15.28 20.65 13.63
C SER A 24 -15.14 22.11 13.26
N THR A 25 -15.72 22.96 14.11
CA THR A 25 -15.61 24.42 14.10
C THR A 25 -14.20 24.82 14.51
N ARG A 26 -13.44 25.42 13.60
CA ARG A 26 -12.20 26.13 13.94
C ARG A 26 -12.18 27.50 13.26
N THR A 27 -12.60 28.48 14.03
CA THR A 27 -12.55 29.91 13.72
C THR A 27 -11.09 30.36 13.77
N LEU A 28 -10.57 30.91 12.67
CA LEU A 28 -9.34 31.72 12.67
C LEU A 28 -9.59 32.97 11.82
N LEU A 29 -9.38 34.11 12.46
CA LEU A 29 -9.64 35.45 11.96
C LEU A 29 -8.76 35.79 10.76
N LEU A 30 -9.36 36.45 9.77
CA LEU A 30 -8.68 37.05 8.62
C LEU A 30 -8.25 38.48 8.99
N PRO A 31 -6.98 38.88 8.81
CA PRO A 31 -6.66 40.29 8.79
C PRO A 31 -7.00 40.89 7.41
N THR A 32 -7.93 41.82 7.44
CA THR A 32 -8.17 42.86 6.44
C THR A 32 -6.85 43.47 5.96
N ARG A 33 -6.56 43.37 4.66
CA ARG A 33 -5.53 44.20 4.02
C ARG A 33 -6.16 45.05 2.95
N GLN A 34 -5.99 46.35 3.15
CA GLN A 34 -6.63 47.47 2.49
C GLN A 34 -6.40 47.46 0.97
N ALA A 35 -7.46 47.83 0.25
CA ALA A 35 -7.42 48.19 -1.14
C ALA A 35 -6.64 49.51 -1.32
N PHE A 36 -5.62 49.48 -2.17
CA PHE A 36 -5.03 50.69 -2.74
C PHE A 36 -5.39 50.71 -4.23
N SER A 37 -6.32 51.60 -4.56
CA SER A 37 -6.51 52.13 -5.91
C SER A 37 -5.38 53.10 -6.23
N ARG A 38 -4.77 52.98 -7.41
CA ARG A 38 -4.34 54.10 -8.27
C ARG A 38 -3.75 53.54 -9.57
N VAL A 39 -4.48 53.72 -10.68
CA VAL A 39 -4.21 54.67 -11.76
C VAL A 39 -3.26 54.09 -12.82
N ALA A 40 -3.80 53.93 -14.03
CA ALA A 40 -3.07 53.59 -15.26
C ALA A 40 -2.11 54.72 -15.67
N PRO A 41 -1.16 54.43 -16.58
CA PRO A 41 -1.35 55.03 -17.90
C PRO A 41 -1.03 54.09 -19.07
N ALA A 42 -1.77 54.31 -20.15
CA ALA A 42 -1.51 53.78 -21.48
C ALA A 42 -0.37 54.58 -22.15
N ILE A 43 0.56 53.88 -22.79
CA ILE A 43 1.39 54.44 -23.86
C ILE A 43 1.57 53.36 -24.93
N SER A 44 1.10 53.67 -26.13
CA SER A 44 1.28 52.92 -27.37
C SER A 44 2.51 53.47 -28.10
N THR A 45 3.46 52.62 -28.50
CA THR A 45 4.44 52.96 -29.55
C THR A 45 4.96 51.71 -30.30
N THR A 46 4.59 51.67 -31.58
CA THR A 46 5.39 51.33 -32.79
C THR A 46 6.15 50.01 -32.93
N THR A 47 5.70 49.29 -33.95
CA THR A 47 6.39 48.37 -34.89
C THR A 47 7.88 48.62 -35.11
N ALA A 48 8.69 47.55 -35.07
CA ALA A 48 9.86 47.38 -35.93
C ALA A 48 10.18 45.88 -36.08
N ALA A 49 10.54 45.50 -37.30
CA ALA A 49 10.71 44.14 -37.76
C ALA A 49 12.18 43.69 -37.76
N ILE A 50 12.39 42.37 -37.81
CA ILE A 50 13.56 41.64 -38.34
C ILE A 50 14.91 41.88 -37.64
N THR A 51 15.44 40.88 -36.93
CA THR A 51 16.65 40.14 -37.36
C THR A 51 16.84 38.90 -36.48
N ALA A 52 16.98 37.74 -37.11
CA ALA A 52 17.52 36.56 -36.47
C ALA A 52 19.06 36.68 -36.38
N PRO A 53 19.68 36.35 -35.25
CA PRO A 53 21.05 35.88 -35.24
C PRO A 53 21.06 34.35 -35.08
N SER A 54 21.41 33.66 -36.16
CA SER A 54 22.06 32.36 -36.09
C SER A 54 23.39 32.52 -35.35
N ALA A 55 23.47 32.01 -34.13
CA ALA A 55 24.74 31.74 -33.47
C ALA A 55 24.56 30.60 -32.49
N THR A 56 25.21 29.48 -32.81
CA THR A 56 25.55 28.34 -31.95
C THR A 56 25.91 28.83 -30.54
N THR A 57 24.97 28.75 -29.60
CA THR A 57 25.27 28.89 -28.18
C THR A 57 25.58 27.50 -27.64
N SER A 58 26.84 27.14 -27.86
CA SER A 58 27.69 26.46 -26.88
C SER A 58 27.05 26.43 -25.49
N GLY A 59 26.91 25.22 -24.93
CA GLY A 59 26.39 25.01 -23.59
C GLY A 59 27.05 25.98 -22.61
N CYS A 60 26.26 26.90 -22.06
CA CYS A 60 26.67 27.77 -20.99
C CYS A 60 26.86 26.90 -19.74
N THR A 61 28.04 26.33 -19.58
CA THR A 61 28.57 25.91 -18.28
C THR A 61 28.68 27.17 -17.43
N ARG A 62 27.65 27.47 -16.63
CA ARG A 62 27.75 28.49 -15.59
C ARG A 62 28.78 28.01 -14.56
N SER A 63 30.00 28.53 -14.64
CA SER A 63 31.12 28.14 -13.77
C SER A 63 31.05 28.70 -12.35
N PHE A 64 30.07 29.55 -12.03
CA PHE A 64 29.95 30.16 -10.70
C PHE A 64 28.48 30.33 -10.32
N THR A 65 27.81 29.23 -9.96
CA THR A 65 26.60 29.32 -9.13
C THR A 65 26.76 28.37 -7.95
N THR A 66 26.84 28.94 -6.75
CA THR A 66 27.03 28.22 -5.48
C THR A 66 25.76 27.48 -5.04
N SER A 67 24.62 27.70 -5.72
CA SER A 67 23.37 27.01 -5.40
C SER A 67 23.28 25.69 -6.16
N PRO A 68 23.18 24.55 -5.46
CA PRO A 68 23.00 23.26 -6.11
C PRO A 68 21.68 23.24 -6.88
N ALA A 69 21.68 22.62 -8.06
CA ALA A 69 20.48 22.45 -8.87
C ALA A 69 19.44 21.63 -8.06
N LEU A 70 18.34 22.28 -7.69
CA LEU A 70 17.22 21.58 -7.06
C LEU A 70 16.51 20.72 -8.11
N PRO A 71 16.07 19.50 -7.75
CA PRO A 71 15.42 18.57 -8.69
C PRO A 71 14.10 19.09 -9.27
N ALA A 72 13.54 20.18 -8.71
CA ALA A 72 12.38 20.89 -9.21
C ALA A 72 12.42 22.36 -8.75
N THR A 73 11.89 23.27 -9.54
CA THR A 73 11.77 24.70 -9.19
C THR A 73 10.70 24.92 -8.12
N LEU A 74 10.78 26.03 -7.39
CA LEU A 74 9.80 26.40 -6.37
C LEU A 74 8.38 26.46 -6.94
N ASN A 75 8.20 27.06 -8.13
CA ASN A 75 6.90 27.17 -8.78
C ASN A 75 6.35 25.80 -9.22
N GLN A 76 7.20 24.84 -9.60
CA GLN A 76 6.78 23.46 -9.85
C GLN A 76 6.24 22.79 -8.58
N ILE A 77 6.90 22.97 -7.44
CA ILE A 77 6.45 22.43 -6.14
C ILE A 77 5.16 23.12 -5.68
N ARG A 78 5.01 24.43 -5.89
CA ARG A 78 3.77 25.17 -5.59
C ARG A 78 2.59 24.68 -6.42
N ARG A 79 2.79 24.42 -7.71
CA ARG A 79 1.76 23.93 -8.64
C ARG A 79 1.46 22.44 -8.44
N SER A 80 2.48 21.65 -8.09
CA SER A 80 2.40 20.21 -7.92
C SER A 80 3.25 19.78 -6.72
N PRO A 81 2.66 19.71 -5.51
CA PRO A 81 3.39 19.26 -4.33
C PRO A 81 3.86 17.82 -4.49
N ARG A 82 5.03 17.50 -3.93
CA ARG A 82 5.60 16.15 -4.02
C ARG A 82 4.66 15.15 -3.34
N LYS A 83 4.26 14.11 -4.06
CA LYS A 83 3.43 13.03 -3.52
C LYS A 83 4.32 12.02 -2.78
N PRO A 84 3.94 11.55 -1.58
CA PRO A 84 4.68 10.49 -0.93
C PRO A 84 4.60 9.20 -1.76
N LYS A 85 5.65 8.39 -1.70
CA LYS A 85 5.64 7.08 -2.33
C LYS A 85 4.53 6.22 -1.70
N LYS A 86 3.78 5.50 -2.53
CA LYS A 86 2.75 4.58 -2.06
C LYS A 86 3.35 3.50 -1.16
N ALA A 87 2.68 3.20 -0.05
CA ALA A 87 3.08 2.14 0.87
C ALA A 87 3.19 0.78 0.15
N ARG A 88 4.21 0.00 0.49
CA ARG A 88 4.36 -1.37 0.01
C ARG A 88 3.26 -2.25 0.59
N ARG A 89 2.83 -3.27 -0.17
CA ARG A 89 1.91 -4.28 0.34
C ARG A 89 2.70 -5.20 1.29
N PRO A 90 2.18 -5.52 2.49
CA PRO A 90 2.83 -6.49 3.36
C PRO A 90 2.73 -7.89 2.77
N GLU A 91 3.75 -8.73 3.01
CA GLU A 91 3.78 -10.12 2.55
C GLU A 91 2.68 -10.97 3.23
N SER A 92 2.41 -10.68 4.50
CA SER A 92 1.37 -11.33 5.31
C SER A 92 0.29 -10.33 5.77
N PRO A 93 -0.61 -9.84 4.88
CA PRO A 93 -1.63 -8.85 5.24
C PRO A 93 -2.59 -9.32 6.34
N ALA A 94 -2.74 -10.64 6.50
CA ALA A 94 -3.60 -11.25 7.51
C ALA A 94 -3.10 -11.04 8.95
N MET A 95 -1.79 -10.84 9.13
CA MET A 95 -1.13 -10.93 10.43
C MET A 95 -0.97 -9.60 11.18
N ARG A 96 -1.51 -8.46 10.68
CA ARG A 96 -1.59 -7.14 11.37
C ARG A 96 -0.41 -6.84 12.33
N ASN A 97 0.83 -6.88 11.82
CA ASN A 97 2.08 -6.63 12.57
C ASN A 97 2.37 -7.57 13.76
N ARG A 98 1.82 -8.79 13.75
CA ARG A 98 2.12 -9.84 14.72
C ARG A 98 3.01 -10.90 14.07
N PRO A 99 3.99 -11.47 14.80
CA PRO A 99 4.86 -12.51 14.28
C PRO A 99 4.12 -13.84 14.06
N GLU A 100 3.14 -14.14 14.91
CA GLU A 100 2.31 -15.34 14.83
C GLU A 100 0.90 -15.10 15.39
N MET A 101 -0.04 -15.97 15.01
CA MET A 101 -1.43 -15.91 15.48
C MET A 101 -2.01 -17.32 15.59
N LYS A 102 -2.73 -17.57 16.69
CA LYS A 102 -3.53 -18.80 16.83
C LYS A 102 -4.71 -18.81 15.86
N GLY A 103 -5.14 -19.99 15.46
CA GLY A 103 -6.30 -20.18 14.62
C GLY A 103 -6.82 -21.61 14.66
N VAL A 104 -8.06 -21.78 14.21
CA VAL A 104 -8.73 -23.08 14.12
C VAL A 104 -8.74 -23.55 12.67
N CYS A 105 -8.36 -24.81 12.43
CA CYS A 105 -8.41 -25.39 11.09
C CYS A 105 -9.86 -25.68 10.70
N LEU A 106 -10.27 -25.17 9.54
CA LEU A 106 -11.59 -25.42 8.96
C LEU A 106 -11.57 -26.62 8.01
N LYS A 107 -10.52 -26.73 7.18
CA LYS A 107 -10.37 -27.80 6.19
C LYS A 107 -8.91 -28.04 5.88
N VAL A 108 -8.49 -29.30 5.92
CA VAL A 108 -7.19 -29.74 5.40
C VAL A 108 -7.39 -30.30 4.00
N GLY A 109 -6.50 -29.96 3.07
CA GLY A 109 -6.56 -30.43 1.69
C GLY A 109 -5.24 -30.31 0.95
N ILE A 110 -5.22 -30.81 -0.28
CA ILE A 110 -4.03 -30.84 -1.14
C ILE A 110 -4.22 -29.84 -2.29
N THR A 111 -3.21 -29.00 -2.52
CA THR A 111 -3.17 -28.05 -3.64
C THR A 111 -2.03 -28.42 -4.58
N LYS A 112 -2.29 -28.46 -5.90
CA LYS A 112 -1.25 -28.63 -6.91
C LYS A 112 -0.57 -27.29 -7.18
N PRO A 113 0.77 -27.21 -7.22
CA PRO A 113 1.48 -25.98 -7.50
C PRO A 113 1.31 -25.56 -8.97
N LYS A 114 1.66 -24.31 -9.28
CA LYS A 114 1.78 -23.85 -10.66
C LYS A 114 3.02 -24.47 -11.33
N LYS A 115 2.96 -24.63 -12.66
CA LYS A 115 4.13 -24.93 -13.52
C LYS A 115 5.27 -23.94 -13.21
N PRO A 116 6.55 -24.32 -13.14
CA PRO A 116 7.21 -25.54 -13.63
C PRO A 116 7.09 -26.76 -12.70
N ASN A 117 6.59 -26.57 -11.49
CA ASN A 117 6.60 -27.62 -10.49
C ASN A 117 5.36 -28.51 -10.61
N SER A 118 5.53 -29.78 -10.31
CA SER A 118 4.45 -30.75 -10.12
C SER A 118 4.53 -31.33 -8.69
N GLY A 119 3.45 -31.98 -8.25
CA GLY A 119 3.39 -32.60 -6.93
C GLY A 119 2.21 -32.14 -6.07
N GLN A 120 2.05 -32.72 -4.89
CA GLN A 120 0.94 -32.48 -3.98
C GLN A 120 1.41 -31.65 -2.77
N ARG A 121 0.91 -30.41 -2.60
CA ARG A 121 1.22 -29.56 -1.45
C ARG A 121 0.10 -29.65 -0.42
N LYS A 122 0.44 -30.03 0.80
CA LYS A 122 -0.53 -30.13 1.90
C LYS A 122 -0.78 -28.73 2.46
N THR A 123 -2.06 -28.36 2.49
CA THR A 123 -2.54 -27.01 2.80
C THR A 123 -3.73 -27.05 3.74
N ALA A 124 -3.90 -26.01 4.56
CA ALA A 124 -5.01 -25.89 5.50
C ALA A 124 -5.73 -24.55 5.31
N LYS A 125 -7.06 -24.56 5.35
CA LYS A 125 -7.87 -23.35 5.55
C LYS A 125 -8.00 -23.13 7.06
N ILE A 126 -7.53 -21.98 7.55
CA ILE A 126 -7.47 -21.66 8.97
C ILE A 126 -8.23 -20.36 9.24
N ARG A 127 -9.10 -20.36 10.24
CA ARG A 127 -9.71 -19.14 10.79
C ARG A 127 -8.82 -18.62 11.92
N LEU A 128 -8.15 -17.49 11.68
CA LEU A 128 -7.31 -16.85 12.69
C LEU A 128 -8.16 -16.27 13.82
N SER A 129 -7.54 -15.98 14.97
CA SER A 129 -8.20 -15.28 16.08
C SER A 129 -8.72 -13.89 15.70
N SER A 130 -8.20 -13.27 14.63
CA SER A 130 -8.74 -12.03 14.05
C SER A 130 -10.03 -12.22 13.24
N GLY A 131 -10.52 -13.45 13.10
CA GLY A 131 -11.70 -13.82 12.30
C GLY A 131 -11.42 -14.02 10.81
N ARG A 132 -10.23 -13.67 10.31
CA ARG A 132 -9.86 -13.82 8.90
C ARG A 132 -9.55 -15.27 8.55
N ILE A 133 -10.00 -15.71 7.38
CA ILE A 133 -9.72 -17.05 6.86
C ILE A 133 -8.51 -16.98 5.92
N VAL A 134 -7.49 -17.80 6.18
CA VAL A 134 -6.23 -17.84 5.43
C VAL A 134 -5.94 -19.27 4.98
N ALA A 135 -5.23 -19.43 3.86
CA ALA A 135 -4.67 -20.70 3.46
C ALA A 135 -3.21 -20.79 3.95
N ALA A 136 -2.90 -21.80 4.76
CA ALA A 136 -1.57 -22.04 5.30
C ALA A 136 -0.96 -23.31 4.69
N TYR A 137 0.36 -23.29 4.49
CA TYR A 137 1.13 -24.47 4.11
C TYR A 137 1.45 -25.30 5.35
N ILE A 138 1.32 -26.63 5.26
CA ILE A 138 1.70 -27.53 6.36
C ILE A 138 3.01 -28.22 6.01
N PRO A 139 4.14 -27.86 6.64
CA PRO A 139 5.45 -28.38 6.29
C PRO A 139 5.67 -29.82 6.80
N GLY A 140 6.56 -30.54 6.12
CA GLY A 140 6.96 -31.89 6.52
C GLY A 140 6.10 -33.01 5.93
N GLU A 141 6.32 -34.21 6.45
CA GLU A 141 5.62 -35.46 6.13
C GLU A 141 4.87 -35.91 7.39
N GLY A 142 3.76 -36.63 7.25
CA GLY A 142 2.95 -37.06 8.41
C GLY A 142 2.37 -35.89 9.22
N HIS A 143 1.14 -35.47 8.89
CA HIS A 143 0.58 -34.19 9.38
C HIS A 143 -0.02 -34.28 10.78
N ASN A 144 -0.52 -35.45 11.17
CA ASN A 144 -1.16 -35.69 12.47
C ASN A 144 -0.25 -36.44 13.45
N GLY A 145 0.74 -37.17 12.95
CA GLY A 145 1.73 -37.88 13.74
C GLY A 145 3.09 -37.61 13.12
N GLY A 146 3.86 -36.72 13.75
CA GLY A 146 5.11 -36.22 13.20
C GLY A 146 6.07 -37.34 12.78
N VAL A 147 6.98 -37.03 11.86
CA VAL A 147 7.92 -38.02 11.31
C VAL A 147 8.72 -38.69 12.44
N PRO A 148 8.50 -39.98 12.73
CA PRO A 148 9.31 -40.69 13.71
C PRO A 148 10.77 -40.67 13.25
N ASN A 149 11.70 -40.52 14.18
CA ASN A 149 13.15 -40.58 13.92
C ASN A 149 13.69 -39.56 12.93
N ARG A 150 13.13 -38.34 12.84
CA ARG A 150 13.74 -37.27 12.03
C ARG A 150 15.10 -36.86 12.60
N VAL A 151 16.20 -37.25 11.96
CA VAL A 151 17.58 -36.96 12.42
C VAL A 151 18.02 -35.52 12.09
N ARG A 152 17.63 -35.00 10.91
CA ARG A 152 18.06 -33.68 10.40
C ARG A 152 16.98 -32.59 10.51
N SER A 153 17.43 -31.35 10.69
CA SER A 153 16.58 -30.13 10.70
C SER A 153 15.44 -30.15 11.73
N ARG A 154 15.67 -30.79 12.88
CA ARG A 154 14.66 -31.08 13.91
C ARG A 154 13.92 -29.84 14.43
N SER A 155 14.68 -28.77 14.70
CA SER A 155 14.17 -27.51 15.23
C SER A 155 13.07 -26.93 14.32
N LYS A 156 13.25 -27.01 12.99
CA LYS A 156 12.28 -26.51 12.00
C LYS A 156 10.93 -27.24 12.03
N TYR A 157 10.91 -28.50 12.45
CA TYR A 157 9.71 -29.36 12.42
C TYR A 157 9.24 -29.78 13.82
N GLY A 158 9.83 -29.24 14.88
CA GLY A 158 9.39 -29.48 16.26
C GLY A 158 9.68 -30.89 16.81
N THR A 159 10.68 -31.62 16.30
CA THR A 159 10.97 -32.99 16.79
C THR A 159 12.06 -33.02 17.87
N LYS A 160 11.76 -33.58 19.06
CA LYS A 160 12.74 -33.76 20.15
C LYS A 160 13.84 -34.75 19.78
N LYS A 161 15.10 -34.54 20.19
CA LYS A 161 16.24 -35.46 19.95
C LYS A 161 15.88 -36.90 20.34
N PRO A 162 16.11 -37.93 19.50
CA PRO A 162 15.86 -39.31 19.89
C PRO A 162 16.77 -39.63 21.06
N LYS A 163 16.25 -40.41 22.00
CA LYS A 163 17.09 -41.02 23.02
C LYS A 163 18.00 -42.01 22.27
N ALA A 164 19.32 -41.86 22.39
CA ALA A 164 20.23 -42.87 21.89
C ALA A 164 19.88 -44.18 22.59
N ALA A 165 19.71 -45.27 21.85
CA ALA A 165 19.61 -46.59 22.46
C ALA A 165 20.91 -46.80 23.26
N SER A 166 20.79 -46.98 24.58
CA SER A 166 21.91 -47.48 25.36
C SER A 166 22.24 -48.85 24.80
N ALA A 167 23.41 -49.00 24.19
CA ALA A 167 23.89 -50.30 23.75
C ALA A 167 23.95 -51.21 24.97
N SER A 168 23.09 -52.23 24.99
CA SER A 168 23.08 -53.34 25.93
C SER A 168 23.71 -54.55 25.27
#